data_AF-A0A7J3S021-F1
#
_entry.id   AF-A0A7J3S021-F1
#
_cell.length_a   1.000
_cell.length_b   1.000
_cell.length_c   1.000
_cell.angle_alpha   90.00
_cell.angle_beta   90.00
_cell.angle_gamma   90.00
#
_symmetry.space_group_name_H-M   'P 1'
#
loop_
_entity.id
_entity.type
_entity.pdbx_description
1 polymer ?
#
loop_
_entity_poly.entity_id
_entity_poly.type
_entity_poly.pdbx_seq_one_letter_code
_entity_poly.pdbx_strand_id
1 'polypeptide(L)'
;MAFDDWFKKRFPEGWWFGDIDKIFRELDKEFEREFKEMQQGVPKDMVREQRLPDGTIRKEWGPFIYGYSMTFGPDGKPIIREFGNVRPRLQRQGPPKLEFKGVREPLVDVMDEGDSIHVIAELPGVEKQDIKLTATESSLTISAERDGSRFHKEIELPAEVEPTEAKSTFRNGILDVKLKKVERKPKGHEIRVE
;
A
#
# COMPACT_ATOMS: atom_id res chain seq x y z
N MET A 1 20.32 -30.21 6.57
CA MET A 1 19.43 -30.66 7.66
C MET A 1 19.57 -29.79 8.91
N ALA A 2 19.25 -28.49 8.86
CA ALA A 2 19.45 -27.60 10.02
C ALA A 2 18.26 -26.65 10.32
N PHE A 3 17.34 -26.47 9.37
CA PHE A 3 16.16 -25.61 9.55
C PHE A 3 15.00 -26.36 10.20
N ASP A 4 14.75 -27.61 9.76
CA ASP A 4 13.64 -28.46 10.18
C ASP A 4 13.67 -28.82 11.69
N ASP A 5 14.85 -29.17 12.23
CA ASP A 5 15.01 -29.56 13.64
C ASP A 5 14.93 -28.37 14.61
N TRP A 6 15.38 -27.20 14.19
CA TRP A 6 15.23 -25.97 14.97
C TRP A 6 13.76 -25.53 15.02
N PHE A 7 13.04 -25.67 13.91
CA PHE A 7 11.62 -25.33 13.78
C PHE A 7 10.73 -26.23 14.67
N LYS A 8 10.91 -27.55 14.62
CA LYS A 8 10.12 -28.53 15.39
C LYS A 8 10.34 -28.45 16.90
N LYS A 9 11.53 -28.02 17.34
CA LYS A 9 11.87 -27.92 18.76
C LYS A 9 11.35 -26.63 19.42
N ARG A 10 11.10 -25.58 18.63
CA ARG A 10 10.67 -24.25 19.12
C ARG A 10 9.15 -24.07 19.08
N PHE A 11 8.45 -24.78 18.19
CA PHE A 11 7.01 -24.69 18.03
C PHE A 11 6.41 -26.10 17.97
N PRO A 12 5.68 -26.55 19.02
CA PRO A 12 4.98 -27.83 18.99
C PRO A 12 4.00 -27.86 17.81
N GLU A 13 3.83 -29.04 17.23
CA GLU A 13 3.20 -29.37 15.94
C GLU A 13 1.69 -29.05 15.80
N GLY A 14 1.19 -28.05 16.53
CA GLY A 14 -0.22 -27.64 16.54
C GLY A 14 -0.49 -26.14 16.58
N TRP A 15 0.53 -25.27 16.66
CA TRP A 15 0.30 -23.83 16.89
C TRP A 15 0.22 -22.96 15.61
N TRP A 16 0.68 -23.44 14.44
CA TRP A 16 0.78 -22.59 13.23
C TRP A 16 -0.14 -22.99 12.06
N PHE A 17 -0.58 -24.24 11.92
CA PHE A 17 -1.45 -24.65 10.79
C PHE A 17 -2.93 -24.82 11.17
N GLY A 18 -3.27 -25.07 12.44
CA GLY A 18 -4.66 -25.29 12.87
C GLY A 18 -5.46 -23.99 13.10
N ASP A 19 -4.79 -22.92 13.53
CA ASP A 19 -5.45 -21.65 13.89
C ASP A 19 -5.50 -20.64 12.75
N ILE A 20 -4.72 -20.78 11.68
CA ILE A 20 -4.77 -19.87 10.54
C ILE A 20 -6.16 -19.95 9.87
N ASP A 21 -6.67 -21.14 9.60
CA ASP A 21 -8.02 -21.32 9.06
C ASP A 21 -9.10 -20.79 10.00
N LYS A 22 -8.85 -20.78 11.31
CA LYS A 22 -9.78 -20.25 12.30
C LYS A 22 -9.74 -18.73 12.33
N ILE A 23 -8.55 -18.14 12.28
CA ILE A 23 -8.32 -16.70 12.16
C ILE A 23 -8.91 -16.16 10.86
N PHE A 24 -8.67 -16.82 9.71
CA PHE A 24 -9.28 -16.44 8.44
C PHE A 24 -10.81 -16.57 8.49
N ARG A 25 -11.36 -17.65 9.06
CA ARG A 25 -12.82 -17.79 9.21
C ARG A 25 -13.44 -16.78 10.17
N GLU A 26 -12.72 -16.37 11.22
CA GLU A 26 -13.15 -15.30 12.12
C GLU A 26 -13.11 -13.96 11.39
N LEU A 27 -12.00 -13.63 10.71
CA LEU A 27 -11.87 -12.43 9.87
C LEU A 27 -12.96 -12.35 8.78
N ASP A 28 -13.26 -13.45 8.08
CA ASP A 28 -14.31 -13.50 7.05
C ASP A 28 -15.70 -13.20 7.65
N LYS A 29 -16.00 -13.77 8.82
CA LYS A 29 -17.26 -13.49 9.53
C LYS A 29 -17.36 -12.06 10.03
N GLU A 30 -16.25 -11.49 10.50
CA GLU A 30 -16.20 -10.08 10.88
C GLU A 30 -16.40 -9.18 9.67
N PHE A 31 -15.75 -9.50 8.55
CA PHE A 31 -15.88 -8.79 7.29
C PHE A 31 -17.31 -8.84 6.72
N GLU A 32 -17.98 -9.99 6.75
CA GLU A 32 -19.38 -10.10 6.31
C GLU A 32 -20.34 -9.23 7.13
N ARG A 33 -20.11 -9.15 8.44
CA ARG A 33 -20.90 -8.31 9.34
C ARG A 33 -20.64 -6.82 9.09
N GLU A 34 -19.37 -6.44 8.96
CA GLU A 34 -18.99 -5.07 8.62
C GLU A 34 -19.51 -4.65 7.24
N PHE A 35 -19.54 -5.56 6.26
CA PHE A 35 -20.06 -5.29 4.91
C PHE A 35 -21.55 -4.94 4.92
N LYS A 36 -22.35 -5.56 5.79
CA LYS A 36 -23.77 -5.21 5.94
C LYS A 36 -23.97 -3.82 6.57
N GLU A 37 -23.12 -3.44 7.51
CA GLU A 37 -23.15 -2.10 8.14
C GLU A 37 -22.58 -1.01 7.20
N MET A 38 -21.62 -1.39 6.33
CA MET A 38 -21.02 -0.54 5.31
C MET A 38 -22.05 0.14 4.42
N GLN A 39 -23.10 -0.58 4.01
CA GLN A 39 -24.16 -0.08 3.12
C GLN A 39 -24.87 1.17 3.67
N GLN A 40 -24.83 1.39 4.98
CA GLN A 40 -25.47 2.54 5.63
C GLN A 40 -24.54 3.76 5.77
N GLY A 41 -23.23 3.57 5.63
CA GLY A 41 -22.20 4.58 5.93
C GLY A 41 -21.39 5.10 4.75
N VAL A 42 -21.61 4.58 3.54
CA VAL A 42 -20.86 5.03 2.34
C VAL A 42 -21.24 6.47 1.96
N PRO A 43 -20.25 7.37 1.77
CA PRO A 43 -20.47 8.74 1.29
C PRO A 43 -21.14 8.79 -0.09
N LYS A 44 -22.04 9.75 -0.31
CA LYS A 44 -22.82 9.88 -1.57
C LYS A 44 -21.94 10.12 -2.81
N ASP A 45 -20.77 10.71 -2.64
CA ASP A 45 -19.76 10.95 -3.68
C ASP A 45 -19.09 9.66 -4.19
N MET A 46 -19.25 8.54 -3.49
CA MET A 46 -18.77 7.22 -3.90
C MET A 46 -19.85 6.35 -4.56
N VAL A 47 -21.02 6.93 -4.84
CA VAL A 47 -22.15 6.27 -5.50
C VAL A 47 -22.34 6.84 -6.89
N ARG A 48 -22.07 6.04 -7.92
CA ARG A 48 -22.32 6.43 -9.30
C ARG A 48 -23.74 6.02 -9.69
N GLU A 49 -24.59 6.99 -10.00
CA GLU A 49 -25.94 6.73 -10.49
C GLU A 49 -25.92 6.67 -12.03
N GLN A 50 -26.15 5.50 -12.60
CA GLN A 50 -26.31 5.32 -14.05
C GLN A 50 -27.80 5.09 -14.36
N ARG A 51 -28.38 5.94 -15.21
CA ARG A 51 -29.71 5.68 -15.78
C ARG A 51 -29.59 4.72 -16.95
N LEU A 52 -30.29 3.60 -16.87
CA LEU A 52 -30.39 2.61 -17.93
C LEU A 52 -31.42 3.06 -18.99
N PRO A 53 -31.35 2.52 -20.23
CA PRO A 53 -32.28 2.85 -21.30
C PRO A 53 -33.76 2.58 -20.99
N ASP A 54 -34.02 1.70 -20.03
CA ASP A 54 -35.36 1.34 -19.53
C ASP A 54 -35.91 2.30 -18.45
N GLY A 55 -35.15 3.36 -18.12
CA GLY A 55 -35.51 4.36 -17.11
C GLY A 55 -35.18 3.98 -15.67
N THR A 56 -34.63 2.78 -15.43
CA THR A 56 -34.19 2.37 -14.09
C THR A 56 -32.84 3.01 -13.73
N ILE A 57 -32.63 3.30 -12.44
CA ILE A 57 -31.36 3.86 -11.94
C ILE A 57 -30.56 2.72 -11.32
N ARG A 58 -29.40 2.41 -11.91
CA ARG A 58 -28.43 1.50 -11.33
C ARG A 58 -27.44 2.31 -10.48
N LYS A 59 -27.39 2.01 -9.19
CA LYS A 59 -26.40 2.57 -8.26
C LYS A 59 -25.19 1.65 -8.21
N GLU A 60 -24.07 2.11 -8.76
CA GLU A 60 -22.79 1.42 -8.66
C GLU A 60 -22.00 1.98 -7.49
N TRP A 61 -21.59 1.09 -6.59
CA TRP A 61 -20.82 1.42 -5.39
C TRP A 61 -19.39 0.89 -5.56
N GLY A 62 -18.39 1.70 -5.24
CA GLY A 62 -16.98 1.29 -5.26
C GLY A 62 -16.26 1.55 -6.59
N PRO A 63 -15.07 0.96 -6.81
CA PRO A 63 -14.54 -0.21 -6.10
C PRO A 63 -14.09 0.10 -4.67
N PHE A 64 -14.49 -0.76 -3.73
CA PHE A 64 -13.94 -0.78 -2.37
C PHE A 64 -12.88 -1.87 -2.30
N ILE A 65 -11.70 -1.50 -1.83
CA ILE A 65 -10.51 -2.33 -1.74
C ILE A 65 -10.08 -2.26 -0.29
N TYR A 66 -10.08 -3.42 0.36
CA TYR A 66 -9.48 -3.64 1.66
C TYR A 66 -8.59 -4.87 1.54
N GLY A 67 -7.35 -4.74 1.97
CA GLY A 67 -6.42 -5.84 2.01
C GLY A 67 -5.37 -5.61 3.08
N TYR A 68 -4.70 -6.68 3.48
CA TYR A 68 -3.59 -6.63 4.41
C TYR A 68 -2.48 -7.58 3.94
N SER A 69 -1.24 -7.21 4.21
CA SER A 69 -0.05 -8.03 4.06
C SER A 69 0.56 -8.23 5.44
N MET A 70 0.99 -9.45 5.76
CA MET A 70 1.61 -9.77 7.04
C MET A 70 2.97 -10.42 6.79
N THR A 71 4.04 -9.84 7.34
CA THR A 71 5.39 -10.42 7.35
C THR A 71 5.87 -10.64 8.78
N PHE A 72 6.88 -11.47 9.01
CA PHE A 72 7.47 -11.65 10.33
C PHE A 72 8.84 -10.96 10.39
N GLY A 73 9.00 -10.06 11.35
CA GLY A 73 10.27 -9.38 11.59
C GLY A 73 11.35 -10.34 12.14
N PRO A 74 12.63 -9.91 12.15
CA PRO A 74 13.73 -10.70 12.72
C PRO A 74 13.53 -11.02 14.22
N ASP A 75 12.69 -10.25 14.90
CA ASP A 75 12.28 -10.43 16.29
C ASP A 75 11.07 -11.36 16.46
N GLY A 76 10.57 -11.95 15.35
CA GLY A 76 9.42 -12.84 15.33
C GLY A 76 8.07 -12.14 15.42
N LYS A 77 8.03 -10.79 15.42
CA LYS A 77 6.77 -10.04 15.49
C LYS A 77 6.12 -9.91 14.11
N PRO A 78 4.78 -10.05 14.01
CA PRO A 78 4.07 -9.80 12.78
C PRO A 78 4.06 -8.30 12.45
N ILE A 79 4.42 -7.98 11.21
CA ILE A 79 4.37 -6.65 10.61
C ILE A 79 3.18 -6.69 9.65
N ILE A 80 2.07 -6.08 10.06
CA ILE A 80 0.83 -6.00 9.26
C ILE A 80 0.83 -4.67 8.50
N ARG A 81 0.61 -4.74 7.19
CA ARG A 81 0.51 -3.61 6.26
C ARG A 81 -0.84 -3.66 5.58
N GLU A 82 -1.75 -2.77 5.95
CA GLU A 82 -3.06 -2.65 5.29
C GLU A 82 -2.96 -1.82 4.00
N PHE A 83 -3.73 -2.17 2.98
CA PHE A 83 -3.81 -1.46 1.71
C PHE A 83 -5.26 -1.38 1.22
N GLY A 84 -5.51 -0.43 0.31
CA GLY A 84 -6.85 -0.17 -0.22
C GLY A 84 -7.42 1.19 0.19
N ASN A 85 -8.69 1.43 -0.11
CA ASN A 85 -9.40 2.71 0.10
C ASN A 85 -10.41 2.66 1.26
N VAL A 86 -10.52 1.51 1.94
CA VAL A 86 -11.34 1.34 3.14
C VAL A 86 -10.45 0.86 4.27
N ARG A 87 -10.50 1.48 5.46
CA ARG A 87 -9.79 1.00 6.66
C ARG A 87 -10.75 0.86 7.84
N PRO A 88 -10.71 -0.24 8.59
CA PRO A 88 -11.50 -0.37 9.82
C PRO A 88 -10.87 0.51 10.90
N ARG A 89 -11.63 1.47 11.43
CA ARG A 89 -11.18 2.32 12.54
C ARG A 89 -11.71 1.72 13.84
N LEU A 90 -10.82 1.17 14.66
CA LEU A 90 -11.18 0.68 16.01
C LEU A 90 -11.70 1.86 16.84
N GLN A 91 -12.95 1.76 17.27
CA GLN A 91 -13.56 2.71 18.19
C GLN A 91 -13.48 2.18 19.62
N ARG A 92 -13.38 3.11 20.57
CA ARG A 92 -13.27 2.80 22.00
C ARG A 92 -14.55 2.15 22.57
N GLN A 93 -15.70 2.34 21.91
CA GLN A 93 -16.97 1.67 22.17
C GLN A 93 -17.73 1.48 20.86
N GLY A 94 -18.34 0.31 20.67
CA GLY A 94 -19.11 -0.05 19.46
C GLY A 94 -18.28 -0.81 18.40
N PRO A 95 -18.94 -1.31 17.33
CA PRO A 95 -18.25 -1.99 16.25
C PRO A 95 -17.28 -1.05 15.52
N PRO A 96 -16.23 -1.59 14.87
CA PRO A 96 -15.29 -0.80 14.08
C PRO A 96 -16.06 -0.06 12.98
N LYS A 97 -15.70 1.20 12.72
CA LYS A 97 -16.32 1.97 11.62
C LYS A 97 -15.37 1.98 10.44
N LEU A 98 -15.88 1.59 9.28
CA LEU A 98 -15.15 1.67 8.02
C LEU A 98 -14.94 3.14 7.66
N GLU A 99 -13.67 3.54 7.60
CA GLU A 99 -13.24 4.86 7.13
C GLU A 99 -12.92 4.74 5.63
N PHE A 100 -13.72 5.42 4.81
CA PHE A 100 -13.46 5.52 3.38
C PHE A 100 -12.52 6.68 3.14
N LYS A 101 -11.27 6.36 2.80
CA LYS A 101 -10.40 7.35 2.19
C LYS A 101 -10.71 7.29 0.70
N GLY A 102 -11.33 8.34 0.15
CA GLY A 102 -11.49 8.50 -1.31
C GLY A 102 -10.18 8.64 -2.07
N VAL A 103 -9.05 8.26 -1.46
CA VAL A 103 -7.67 8.26 -1.94
C VAL A 103 -7.04 6.96 -1.45
N ARG A 104 -6.61 6.10 -2.38
CA ARG A 104 -5.87 4.86 -2.11
C ARG A 104 -4.37 5.16 -2.02
N GLU A 105 -3.69 4.56 -1.07
CA GLU A 105 -2.22 4.52 -1.06
C GLU A 105 -1.75 3.37 -1.97
N PRO A 106 -0.97 3.63 -3.03
CA PRO A 106 -0.37 2.58 -3.84
C PRO A 106 0.63 1.74 -3.04
N LEU A 107 0.70 0.45 -3.33
CA LEU A 107 1.84 -0.36 -2.92
C LEU A 107 3.08 0.15 -3.66
N VAL A 108 4.15 0.33 -2.91
CA VAL A 108 5.42 0.86 -3.42
C VAL A 108 6.55 0.03 -2.87
N ASP A 109 7.52 -0.25 -3.73
CA ASP A 109 8.82 -0.77 -3.37
C ASP A 109 9.91 0.26 -3.71
N VAL A 110 10.92 0.36 -2.84
CA VAL A 110 12.02 1.33 -2.96
C VAL A 110 13.32 0.57 -2.79
N MET A 111 14.12 0.56 -3.85
CA MET A 111 15.40 -0.15 -3.89
C MET A 111 16.54 0.84 -4.07
N ASP A 112 17.61 0.63 -3.31
CA ASP A 112 18.88 1.31 -3.50
C ASP A 112 19.76 0.47 -4.44
N GLU A 113 19.97 0.98 -5.67
CA GLU A 113 20.78 0.33 -6.71
C GLU A 113 22.20 0.92 -6.81
N GLY A 114 22.76 1.43 -5.70
CA GLY A 114 24.11 1.98 -5.66
C GLY A 114 24.18 3.42 -6.16
N ASP A 115 24.13 3.64 -7.47
CA ASP A 115 24.19 4.98 -8.09
C ASP A 115 22.81 5.65 -8.22
N SER A 116 21.75 4.89 -8.00
CA SER A 116 20.36 5.33 -8.19
C SER A 116 19.42 4.71 -7.16
N ILE A 117 18.27 5.35 -7.00
CA ILE A 117 17.11 4.85 -6.27
C ILE A 117 16.06 4.43 -7.30
N HIS A 118 15.58 3.20 -7.19
CA HIS A 118 14.55 2.64 -8.06
C HIS A 118 13.25 2.46 -7.27
N VAL A 119 12.20 3.16 -7.70
CA VAL A 119 10.88 3.13 -7.10
C VAL A 119 9.90 2.46 -8.05
N ILE A 120 9.17 1.47 -7.55
CA ILE A 120 8.10 0.79 -8.29
C ILE A 120 6.79 1.00 -7.55
N ALA A 121 5.74 1.44 -8.24
CA ALA A 121 4.42 1.68 -7.66
C ALA A 121 3.30 1.06 -8.50
N GLU A 122 2.30 0.45 -7.85
CA GLU A 122 1.09 -0.02 -8.52
C GLU A 122 0.02 1.09 -8.63
N LEU A 123 -0.52 1.29 -9.82
CA LEU A 123 -1.60 2.23 -10.14
C LEU A 123 -2.58 1.55 -11.12
N PRO A 124 -3.29 0.48 -10.70
CA PRO A 124 -4.21 -0.22 -11.58
C PRO A 124 -5.37 0.69 -12.00
N GLY A 125 -5.75 0.61 -13.29
CA GLY A 125 -6.87 1.36 -13.85
C GLY A 125 -6.60 2.84 -14.12
N VAL A 126 -5.35 3.30 -13.93
CA VAL A 126 -4.89 4.66 -14.25
C VAL A 126 -4.22 4.67 -15.62
N GLU A 127 -4.37 5.77 -16.38
CA GLU A 127 -3.63 6.00 -17.61
C GLU A 127 -2.44 6.94 -17.37
N LYS A 128 -1.41 6.85 -18.22
CA LYS A 128 -0.16 7.63 -18.08
C LYS A 128 -0.40 9.13 -17.91
N GLN A 129 -1.35 9.68 -18.64
CA GLN A 129 -1.67 11.12 -18.65
C GLN A 129 -2.29 11.61 -17.35
N ASP A 130 -2.84 10.70 -16.54
CA ASP A 130 -3.50 11.02 -15.28
C ASP A 130 -2.53 10.92 -14.08
N ILE A 131 -1.26 10.56 -14.33
CA ILE A 131 -0.23 10.43 -13.30
C ILE A 131 0.56 11.74 -13.20
N LYS A 132 0.62 12.29 -12.00
CA LYS A 132 1.49 13.40 -11.62
C LYS A 132 2.60 12.90 -10.70
N LEU A 133 3.84 13.07 -11.16
CA LEU A 133 5.06 12.79 -10.40
C LEU A 133 5.74 14.10 -10.01
N THR A 134 6.09 14.23 -8.73
CA THR A 134 6.90 15.34 -8.23
C THR A 134 8.04 14.76 -7.41
N ALA A 135 9.28 15.06 -7.78
CA ALA A 135 10.46 14.65 -7.01
C ALA A 135 11.16 15.90 -6.44
N THR A 136 11.60 15.79 -5.20
CA THR A 136 12.57 16.69 -4.55
C THR A 136 13.89 15.96 -4.38
N GLU A 137 14.90 16.61 -3.81
CA GLU A 137 16.18 15.94 -3.50
C GLU A 137 16.00 14.75 -2.54
N SER A 138 14.97 14.75 -1.69
CA SER A 138 14.78 13.73 -0.63
C SER A 138 13.43 13.02 -0.65
N SER A 139 12.52 13.37 -1.57
CA SER A 139 11.19 12.75 -1.62
C SER A 139 10.65 12.58 -3.04
N LEU A 140 9.78 11.57 -3.21
CA LEU A 140 8.99 11.35 -4.42
C LEU A 140 7.50 11.33 -4.05
N THR A 141 6.73 12.21 -4.67
CA THR A 141 5.27 12.23 -4.57
C THR A 141 4.65 11.65 -5.84
N ILE A 142 3.75 10.68 -5.65
CA ILE A 142 2.96 10.05 -6.70
C ILE A 142 1.50 10.43 -6.47
N SER A 143 0.85 11.04 -7.46
CA SER A 143 -0.58 11.33 -7.44
C SER A 143 -1.22 10.91 -8.75
N ALA A 144 -2.38 10.26 -8.69
CA ALA A 144 -3.13 9.90 -9.89
C ALA A 144 -4.64 9.91 -9.64
N GLU A 145 -5.43 10.27 -10.65
CA GLU A 145 -6.89 10.27 -10.55
C GLU A 145 -7.54 9.92 -11.89
N ARG A 146 -8.33 8.84 -11.92
CA ARG A 146 -9.08 8.43 -13.10
C ARG A 146 -10.33 7.65 -12.71
N ASP A 147 -11.50 8.00 -13.27
CA ASP A 147 -12.77 7.27 -13.10
C ASP A 147 -13.10 6.86 -11.64
N GLY A 148 -12.87 7.75 -10.67
CA GLY A 148 -13.11 7.47 -9.25
C GLY A 148 -12.00 6.71 -8.53
N SER A 149 -10.97 6.25 -9.24
CA SER A 149 -9.73 5.74 -8.66
C SER A 149 -8.76 6.89 -8.43
N ARG A 150 -8.54 7.24 -7.16
CA ARG A 150 -7.59 8.27 -6.75
C ARG A 150 -6.46 7.63 -5.95
N PHE A 151 -5.22 7.91 -6.33
CA PHE A 151 -4.02 7.46 -5.65
C PHE A 151 -3.20 8.64 -5.17
N HIS A 152 -2.64 8.53 -3.97
CA HIS A 152 -1.67 9.49 -3.46
C HIS A 152 -0.69 8.81 -2.52
N LYS A 153 0.60 9.07 -2.71
CA LYS A 153 1.65 8.66 -1.79
C LYS A 153 2.86 9.59 -1.88
N GLU A 154 3.39 9.91 -0.72
CA GLU A 154 4.70 10.52 -0.57
C GLU A 154 5.68 9.48 -0.04
N ILE A 155 6.86 9.46 -0.63
CA ILE A 155 7.92 8.48 -0.34
C ILE A 155 9.15 9.29 0.04
N GLU A 156 9.64 9.10 1.26
CA GLU A 156 10.97 9.58 1.64
C GLU A 156 12.03 8.68 0.97
N LEU A 157 12.98 9.31 0.29
CA LEU A 157 14.04 8.61 -0.42
C LEU A 157 15.19 8.31 0.56
N PRO A 158 15.84 7.14 0.46
CA PRO A 158 16.91 6.74 1.37
C PRO A 158 18.23 7.49 1.12
N ALA A 159 18.32 8.27 0.04
CA ALA A 159 19.47 9.09 -0.30
C ALA A 159 19.02 10.32 -1.11
N GLU A 160 19.86 11.35 -1.14
CA GLU A 160 19.62 12.52 -1.99
C GLU A 160 19.76 12.16 -3.47
N VAL A 161 18.83 12.64 -4.28
CA VAL A 161 18.76 12.39 -5.72
C VAL A 161 18.81 13.68 -6.54
N GLU A 162 19.09 13.55 -7.84
CA GLU A 162 19.02 14.63 -8.83
C GLU A 162 17.67 14.55 -9.57
N PRO A 163 16.64 15.34 -9.18
CA PRO A 163 15.28 15.17 -9.70
C PRO A 163 15.17 15.44 -11.20
N THR A 164 16.04 16.30 -11.73
CA THR A 164 16.09 16.67 -13.15
C THR A 164 16.58 15.54 -14.05
N GLU A 165 17.29 14.55 -13.50
CA GLU A 165 17.77 13.37 -14.24
C GLU A 165 16.84 12.14 -14.08
N ALA A 166 15.68 12.33 -13.44
CA ALA A 166 14.71 11.27 -13.21
C ALA A 166 14.18 10.67 -14.52
N LYS A 167 14.07 9.34 -14.56
CA LYS A 167 13.44 8.60 -15.67
C LYS A 167 12.24 7.84 -15.14
N SER A 168 11.16 7.79 -15.92
CA SER A 168 9.99 6.99 -15.56
C SER A 168 9.37 6.27 -16.74
N THR A 169 8.79 5.09 -16.47
CA THR A 169 7.98 4.34 -17.42
C THR A 169 6.70 3.87 -16.75
N PHE A 170 5.62 3.75 -17.52
CA PHE A 170 4.34 3.25 -17.02
C PHE A 170 3.78 2.22 -17.98
N ARG A 171 3.58 0.99 -17.51
CA ARG A 171 3.09 -0.14 -18.30
C ARG A 171 2.23 -1.04 -17.44
N ASN A 172 1.06 -1.43 -17.96
CA ASN A 172 0.16 -2.39 -17.32
C ASN A 172 -0.18 -2.06 -15.86
N GLY A 173 -0.38 -0.78 -15.54
CA GLY A 173 -0.69 -0.36 -14.18
C GLY A 173 0.52 -0.31 -13.23
N ILE A 174 1.74 -0.48 -13.72
CA ILE A 174 2.97 -0.39 -12.93
C ILE A 174 3.76 0.84 -13.37
N LEU A 175 4.04 1.71 -12.40
CA LEU A 175 4.90 2.87 -12.52
C LEU A 175 6.30 2.52 -12.04
N ASP A 176 7.29 2.72 -12.91
CA ASP A 176 8.70 2.49 -12.67
C ASP A 176 9.42 3.84 -12.73
N VAL A 177 10.12 4.23 -11.66
CA VAL A 177 10.83 5.50 -11.56
C VAL A 177 12.27 5.24 -11.11
N LYS A 178 13.25 5.72 -11.89
CA LYS A 178 14.67 5.70 -11.53
C LYS A 178 15.17 7.12 -11.28
N LEU A 179 15.77 7.31 -10.11
CA LEU A 179 16.28 8.59 -9.62
C LEU A 179 17.78 8.43 -9.38
N LYS A 180 18.62 9.16 -10.10
CA LYS A 180 20.07 9.13 -9.90
C LYS A 180 20.42 9.82 -8.59
N LYS A 181 21.34 9.25 -7.81
CA LYS A 181 21.82 9.87 -6.58
C LYS A 181 22.73 11.06 -6.86
N VAL A 182 22.73 12.04 -5.97
CA VAL A 182 23.70 13.14 -6.02
C VAL A 182 25.10 12.58 -5.79
N GLU A 183 26.03 12.84 -6.71
CA GLU A 183 27.44 12.51 -6.52
C GLU A 183 28.06 13.38 -5.43
N ARG A 184 28.06 12.89 -4.19
CA ARG A 184 28.79 13.53 -3.09
C ARG A 184 30.25 13.08 -3.11
N LYS A 185 31.16 13.97 -3.52
CA LYS A 185 32.60 13.78 -3.24
C LYS A 185 32.78 13.61 -1.73
N PRO A 186 33.43 12.54 -1.24
CA PRO A 186 33.62 12.33 0.19
C PRO A 186 34.44 13.50 0.76
N LYS A 187 33.79 14.40 1.50
CA LYS A 187 34.46 15.42 2.31
C LYS A 187 34.78 14.83 3.68
N GLY A 188 35.54 13.74 3.70
CA GLY A 188 36.08 13.15 4.92
C GLY A 188 37.50 13.63 5.14
N HIS A 189 37.84 14.02 6.37
CA HIS A 189 39.24 14.15 6.80
C HIS A 189 39.47 13.11 7.90
N GLU A 190 40.64 12.48 7.90
CA GLU A 190 41.02 11.51 8.91
C GLU A 190 41.03 12.17 10.30
N ILE A 191 40.28 11.63 11.25
CA ILE A 191 40.27 12.06 12.65
C ILE A 191 41.12 11.07 13.43
N ARG A 192 42.12 11.57 14.15
CA ARG A 192 42.92 10.75 15.07
C ARG A 192 42.20 10.61 16.40
N VAL A 193 42.20 9.40 16.93
CA VAL A 193 41.71 9.09 18.27
C VAL A 193 42.85 9.33 19.27
N GLU A 194 42.58 10.08 20.33
CA GLU A 194 43.48 10.25 21.50
C GLU A 194 43.17 9.21 22.58
#